data_AF-A0A6A3HGX3-F1
#
_entry.id   AF-A0A6A3HGX3-F1
#
_cell.length_a   1.000
_cell.length_b   1.000
_cell.length_c   1.000
_cell.angle_alpha   90.00
_cell.angle_beta   90.00
_cell.angle_gamma   90.00
#
_symmetry.space_group_name_H-M   'P 1'
#
loop_
_entity.id
_entity.type
_entity.pdbx_description
1 polymer ?
#
loop_
_entity_poly.entity_id
_entity_poly.type
_entity_poly.pdbx_seq_one_letter_code
_entity_poly.pdbx_strand_id
1 'polypeptide(L)'
;MGELEFWRRRTRRLTSITEKLKVNEYKDVFAVLSQTTKRISDDTKQRIQTLLRRWKQIDIGITEAANEAKDNVMYLFTLEKFIIPLYNGTPSSIIDTLPALMNSIKMIHSIARYYNTTERMANLFTKITNQMITICKHCVTGDETYEVMWDKDPEELAQHLDSCLKLNGAY
;
A
#
# COMPACT_ATOMS: atom_id res chain seq x y z
N MET A 1 10.37 -0.25 3.01
CA MET A 1 10.00 -1.19 4.10
C MET A 1 9.12 -0.59 5.20
N GLY A 2 9.29 0.69 5.60
CA GLY A 2 8.53 1.27 6.73
C GLY A 2 6.99 1.34 6.54
N GLU A 3 6.50 1.55 5.32
CA GLU A 3 5.06 1.70 5.05
C GLU A 3 4.29 0.38 5.17
N LEU A 4 4.83 -0.72 4.61
CA LEU A 4 4.21 -2.06 4.75
C LEU A 4 4.15 -2.49 6.22
N GLU A 5 5.21 -2.23 6.98
CA GLU A 5 5.24 -2.57 8.40
C GLU A 5 4.25 -1.73 9.21
N PHE A 6 4.13 -0.44 8.90
CA PHE A 6 3.12 0.44 9.47
C PHE A 6 1.70 -0.11 9.25
N TRP A 7 1.36 -0.48 8.01
CA TRP A 7 0.04 -1.04 7.68
C TRP A 7 -0.19 -2.41 8.30
N ARG A 8 0.85 -3.26 8.40
CA ARG A 8 0.79 -4.53 9.14
C ARG A 8 0.50 -4.32 10.63
N ARG A 9 1.20 -3.38 11.29
CA ARG A 9 0.95 -3.05 12.71
C ARG A 9 -0.45 -2.49 12.91
N ARG A 10 -0.90 -1.60 12.01
CA ARG A 10 -2.25 -1.02 12.06
C ARG A 10 -3.34 -2.07 11.87
N THR A 11 -3.16 -3.00 10.92
CA THR A 11 -4.07 -4.14 10.71
C THR A 11 -4.19 -4.97 11.98
N ARG A 12 -3.07 -5.39 12.60
CA ARG A 12 -3.10 -6.17 13.86
C ARG A 12 -3.85 -5.45 14.98
N ARG A 13 -3.61 -4.14 15.16
CA ARG A 13 -4.30 -3.33 16.17
C ARG A 13 -5.81 -3.28 15.92
N LEU A 14 -6.22 -3.00 14.68
CA LEU A 14 -7.63 -2.91 14.33
C LEU A 14 -8.33 -4.26 14.42
N THR A 15 -7.71 -5.36 13.98
CA THR A 15 -8.24 -6.71 14.17
C THR A 15 -8.46 -7.01 15.65
N SER A 16 -7.49 -6.71 16.52
CA SER A 16 -7.63 -6.91 17.97
C SER A 16 -8.78 -6.07 18.56
N ILE A 17 -8.95 -4.83 18.09
CA ILE A 17 -10.08 -3.98 18.51
C ILE A 17 -11.40 -4.57 18.03
N THR A 18 -11.50 -4.97 16.76
CA THR A 18 -12.71 -5.59 16.18
C THR A 18 -13.08 -6.89 16.88
N GLU A 19 -12.10 -7.72 17.26
CA GLU A 19 -12.33 -8.95 18.02
C GLU A 19 -12.88 -8.67 19.41
N LYS A 20 -12.31 -7.68 20.11
CA LYS A 20 -12.85 -7.22 21.41
C LYS A 20 -14.28 -6.72 21.25
N LEU A 21 -14.57 -5.91 20.24
CA LEU A 21 -15.92 -5.40 19.98
C LEU A 21 -16.97 -6.48 19.68
N LYS A 22 -16.55 -7.69 19.25
CA LYS A 22 -17.46 -8.82 18.96
C LYS A 22 -17.91 -9.59 20.20
N VAL A 23 -17.32 -9.36 21.38
CA VAL A 23 -17.70 -10.06 22.62
C VAL A 23 -19.15 -9.72 23.00
N ASN A 24 -19.93 -10.72 23.43
CA ASN A 24 -21.38 -10.57 23.68
C ASN A 24 -21.72 -9.51 24.73
N GLU A 25 -20.81 -9.23 25.66
CA GLU A 25 -20.96 -8.20 26.69
C GLU A 25 -21.31 -6.82 26.10
N TYR A 26 -20.80 -6.48 24.91
CA TYR A 26 -21.08 -5.20 24.25
C TYR A 26 -22.49 -5.13 23.65
N LYS A 27 -22.99 -6.25 23.12
CA LYS A 27 -24.35 -6.37 22.60
C LYS A 27 -25.36 -6.33 23.75
N ASP A 28 -25.02 -6.91 24.88
CA ASP A 28 -25.86 -6.93 26.07
C ASP A 28 -26.00 -5.53 26.68
N VAL A 29 -24.90 -4.78 26.79
CA VAL A 29 -24.94 -3.37 27.24
C VAL A 29 -25.78 -2.51 26.28
N PHE A 30 -25.64 -2.71 24.96
CA PHE A 30 -26.45 -2.00 23.97
C PHE A 30 -27.93 -2.38 24.06
N ALA A 31 -28.24 -3.67 24.28
CA ALA A 31 -29.60 -4.18 24.44
C ALA A 31 -30.25 -3.62 25.71
N VAL A 32 -29.55 -3.63 26.84
CA VAL A 32 -30.03 -3.06 28.11
C VAL A 32 -30.25 -1.56 27.98
N LEU A 33 -29.28 -0.80 27.46
CA LEU A 33 -29.43 0.63 27.24
C LEU A 33 -30.63 0.94 26.32
N SER A 34 -30.81 0.18 25.25
CA SER A 34 -31.93 0.34 24.32
C SER A 34 -33.29 0.01 24.94
N GLN A 35 -33.35 -0.99 25.83
CA GLN A 35 -34.57 -1.38 26.55
C GLN A 35 -34.93 -0.36 27.64
N THR A 36 -33.95 0.11 28.41
CA THR A 36 -34.17 1.10 29.49
C THR A 36 -34.59 2.45 28.92
N THR A 37 -34.11 2.82 27.72
CA THR A 37 -34.51 4.06 27.02
C THR A 37 -36.02 4.19 26.78
N LYS A 38 -36.79 3.08 26.79
CA LYS A 38 -38.26 3.10 26.65
C LYS A 38 -39.01 3.52 27.93
N ARG A 39 -38.32 3.60 29.08
CA ARG A 39 -38.92 3.78 30.42
C ARG A 39 -38.46 5.05 31.15
N ILE A 40 -37.65 5.92 30.51
CA ILE A 40 -37.01 7.08 31.16
C ILE A 40 -37.53 8.40 30.56
N SER A 41 -37.46 9.48 31.35
CA SER A 41 -37.73 10.89 30.98
C SER A 41 -37.03 11.34 29.70
N ASP A 42 -37.66 12.29 28.97
CA ASP A 42 -37.25 12.70 27.62
C ASP A 42 -35.80 13.23 27.51
N ASP A 43 -35.29 13.93 28.52
CA ASP A 43 -33.91 14.45 28.51
C ASP A 43 -32.85 13.32 28.54
N THR A 44 -33.03 12.33 29.42
CA THR A 44 -32.08 11.20 29.54
C THR A 44 -32.16 10.28 28.32
N LYS A 45 -33.36 10.11 27.75
CA LYS A 45 -33.59 9.39 26.50
C LYS A 45 -32.81 10.00 25.34
N GLN A 46 -32.81 11.34 25.21
CA GLN A 46 -32.09 12.02 24.14
C GLN A 46 -30.57 11.91 24.28
N ARG A 47 -30.04 11.95 25.50
CA ARG A 47 -28.62 11.73 25.79
C ARG A 47 -28.19 10.30 25.42
N ILE A 48 -28.96 9.29 25.81
CA ILE A 48 -28.66 7.89 25.47
C ILE A 48 -28.70 7.69 23.94
N GLN A 49 -29.71 8.20 23.25
CA GLN A 49 -29.77 8.10 21.78
C GLN A 49 -28.60 8.77 21.07
N THR A 50 -28.16 9.93 21.55
CA THR A 50 -26.99 10.63 21.00
C THR A 50 -25.71 9.79 21.19
N LEU A 51 -25.54 9.18 22.37
CA LEU A 51 -24.43 8.28 22.64
C LEU A 51 -24.45 7.04 21.74
N LEU A 52 -25.61 6.39 21.58
CA LEU A 52 -25.76 5.21 20.71
C LEU A 52 -25.46 5.53 19.24
N ARG A 53 -25.91 6.70 18.74
CA ARG A 53 -25.59 7.16 17.38
C ARG A 53 -24.10 7.39 17.19
N ARG A 54 -23.46 8.09 18.12
CA ARG A 54 -22.01 8.32 18.11
C ARG A 54 -21.24 7.00 18.15
N TRP A 55 -21.71 6.06 18.95
CA TRP A 55 -21.10 4.73 19.04
C TRP A 55 -21.19 3.98 17.72
N LYS A 56 -22.37 3.96 17.08
CA LYS A 56 -22.57 3.33 15.77
C LYS A 56 -21.66 3.95 14.70
N GLN A 57 -21.47 5.27 14.73
CA GLN A 57 -20.52 5.94 13.83
C GLN A 57 -19.08 5.50 14.07
N ILE A 58 -18.65 5.38 15.32
CA ILE A 58 -17.31 4.90 15.68
C ILE A 58 -17.12 3.45 15.21
N ASP A 59 -18.11 2.58 15.41
CA ASP A 59 -18.05 1.17 15.00
C ASP A 59 -17.94 1.01 13.47
N ILE A 60 -18.71 1.79 12.71
CA ILE A 60 -18.58 1.87 11.25
C ILE A 60 -17.18 2.35 10.87
N GLY A 61 -16.69 3.42 11.48
CA GLY A 61 -15.36 3.97 11.19
C GLY A 61 -14.22 3.00 11.51
N ILE A 62 -14.34 2.20 12.58
CA ILE A 62 -13.37 1.14 12.91
C ILE A 62 -13.40 0.06 11.83
N THR A 63 -14.59 -0.35 11.38
CA THR A 63 -14.75 -1.36 10.34
C THR A 63 -14.16 -0.90 9.00
N GLU A 64 -14.44 0.35 8.60
CA GLU A 64 -13.86 0.95 7.39
C GLU A 64 -12.34 1.03 7.47
N ALA A 65 -11.80 1.53 8.58
CA ALA A 65 -10.35 1.61 8.80
C ALA A 65 -9.68 0.22 8.81
N ALA A 66 -10.37 -0.81 9.32
CA ALA A 66 -9.86 -2.18 9.32
C ALA A 66 -9.79 -2.77 7.91
N ASN A 67 -10.83 -2.55 7.09
CA ASN A 67 -10.85 -2.96 5.69
C ASN A 67 -9.77 -2.23 4.88
N GLU A 68 -9.66 -0.91 5.05
CA GLU A 68 -8.60 -0.11 4.41
C GLU A 68 -7.20 -0.64 4.75
N ALA A 69 -6.93 -0.90 6.04
CA ALA A 69 -5.63 -1.41 6.46
C ALA A 69 -5.32 -2.79 5.85
N LYS A 70 -6.32 -3.68 5.77
CA LYS A 70 -6.19 -5.00 5.16
C LYS A 70 -5.88 -4.92 3.67
N ASP A 71 -6.62 -4.09 2.93
CA ASP A 71 -6.42 -3.89 1.51
C ASP A 71 -5.04 -3.29 1.22
N ASN A 72 -4.63 -2.27 1.98
CA ASN A 72 -3.31 -1.65 1.83
C ASN A 72 -2.17 -2.64 2.09
N VAL A 73 -2.29 -3.55 3.09
CA VAL A 73 -1.31 -4.61 3.29
C VAL A 73 -1.25 -5.54 2.08
N MET A 74 -2.40 -5.95 1.53
CA MET A 74 -2.44 -6.83 0.35
C MET A 74 -1.79 -6.18 -0.87
N TYR A 75 -2.08 -4.90 -1.13
CA TYR A 75 -1.50 -4.14 -2.24
C TYR A 75 0.00 -3.96 -2.10
N LEU A 76 0.46 -3.48 -0.94
CA LEU A 76 1.88 -3.26 -0.69
C LEU A 76 2.68 -4.57 -0.71
N PHE A 77 2.11 -5.66 -0.19
CA PHE A 77 2.73 -6.98 -0.28
C PHE A 77 2.82 -7.48 -1.74
N THR A 78 1.78 -7.21 -2.54
CA THR A 78 1.79 -7.54 -3.97
C THR A 78 2.80 -6.71 -4.74
N LEU A 79 3.03 -5.45 -4.36
CA LEU A 79 4.06 -4.60 -4.97
C LEU A 79 5.47 -4.98 -4.52
N GLU A 80 5.66 -5.42 -3.27
CA GLU A 80 6.97 -5.75 -2.69
C GLU A 80 7.78 -6.72 -3.57
N LYS A 81 7.14 -7.77 -4.09
CA LYS A 81 7.78 -8.75 -4.98
C LYS A 81 8.31 -8.17 -6.29
N PHE A 82 7.70 -7.09 -6.79
CA PHE A 82 8.13 -6.40 -8.02
C PHE A 82 9.11 -5.27 -7.73
N ILE A 83 9.08 -4.74 -6.51
CA ILE A 83 10.03 -3.72 -6.07
C ILE A 83 11.40 -4.35 -5.85
N ILE A 84 11.52 -5.59 -5.39
CA ILE A 84 12.83 -6.24 -5.15
C ILE A 84 13.75 -6.25 -6.40
N PRO A 85 13.28 -6.69 -7.60
CA PRO A 85 14.06 -6.57 -8.84
C PRO A 85 14.46 -5.14 -9.18
N LEU A 86 13.67 -4.13 -8.80
CA LEU A 86 13.99 -2.70 -9.01
C LEU A 86 15.11 -2.18 -8.10
N TYR A 87 15.61 -2.96 -7.14
CA TYR A 87 16.77 -2.59 -6.32
C TYR A 87 17.99 -3.48 -6.56
N ASN A 88 17.77 -4.77 -6.83
CA ASN A 88 18.85 -5.77 -6.86
C ASN A 88 18.98 -6.50 -8.20
N GLY A 89 18.14 -6.17 -9.19
CA GLY A 89 18.07 -6.85 -10.47
C GLY A 89 18.92 -6.20 -11.56
N THR A 90 18.89 -6.81 -12.74
CA THR A 90 19.43 -6.26 -14.00
C THR A 90 18.31 -5.63 -14.84
N PRO A 91 18.61 -4.74 -15.80
CA PRO A 91 17.61 -4.19 -16.71
C PRO A 91 16.72 -5.26 -17.36
N SER A 92 17.30 -6.39 -17.78
CA SER A 92 16.55 -7.52 -18.36
C SER A 92 15.55 -8.14 -17.37
N SER A 93 15.95 -8.35 -16.12
CA SER A 93 15.05 -8.90 -15.09
C SER A 93 13.88 -7.96 -14.75
N ILE A 94 14.09 -6.65 -14.88
CA ILE A 94 13.03 -5.67 -14.70
C ILE A 94 12.04 -5.77 -15.86
N ILE A 95 12.50 -5.89 -17.11
CA ILE A 95 11.64 -6.07 -18.29
C ILE A 95 10.70 -7.26 -18.09
N ASP A 96 11.21 -8.39 -17.61
CA ASP A 96 10.42 -9.61 -17.40
C ASP A 96 9.31 -9.43 -16.34
N THR A 97 9.53 -8.56 -15.36
CA THR A 97 8.60 -8.32 -14.25
C THR A 97 7.68 -7.11 -14.47
N LEU A 98 8.00 -6.26 -15.45
CA LEU A 98 7.30 -5.01 -15.76
C LEU A 98 5.82 -5.20 -16.11
N PRO A 99 5.41 -6.18 -16.95
CA PRO A 99 3.99 -6.40 -17.25
C PRO A 99 3.18 -6.76 -16.00
N ALA A 100 3.76 -7.58 -15.11
CA ALA A 100 3.10 -8.00 -13.88
C ALA A 100 3.02 -6.85 -12.86
N LEU A 101 4.05 -5.99 -12.80
CA LEU A 101 4.03 -4.75 -12.01
C LEU A 101 2.93 -3.81 -12.51
N MET A 102 2.86 -3.52 -13.80
CA MET A 102 1.87 -2.62 -14.39
C MET A 102 0.44 -3.12 -14.18
N ASN A 103 0.20 -4.43 -14.34
CA ASN A 103 -1.11 -5.03 -14.04
C ASN A 103 -1.48 -4.91 -12.56
N SER A 104 -0.51 -5.06 -11.66
CA SER A 104 -0.74 -4.91 -10.21
C SER A 104 -1.06 -3.46 -9.85
N ILE A 105 -0.35 -2.50 -10.44
CA ILE A 105 -0.65 -1.06 -10.26
C ILE A 105 -2.05 -0.73 -10.80
N LYS A 106 -2.42 -1.26 -11.97
CA LYS A 106 -3.76 -1.09 -12.54
C LYS A 106 -4.85 -1.64 -11.63
N MET A 107 -4.63 -2.82 -11.05
CA MET A 107 -5.54 -3.42 -10.08
C MET A 107 -5.69 -2.54 -8.83
N ILE A 108 -4.57 -2.05 -8.29
CA ILE A 108 -4.57 -1.13 -7.14
C ILE A 108 -5.34 0.15 -7.48
N HIS A 109 -5.11 0.76 -8.64
CA HIS A 109 -5.84 1.96 -9.06
C HIS A 109 -7.35 1.72 -9.18
N SER A 110 -7.76 0.54 -9.64
CA SER A 110 -9.17 0.20 -9.83
C SER A 110 -9.92 -0.10 -8.53
N ILE A 111 -9.24 -0.65 -7.52
CA ILE A 111 -9.89 -1.21 -6.32
C ILE A 111 -9.59 -0.37 -5.07
N ALA A 112 -8.42 0.29 -4.99
CA ALA A 112 -8.02 1.01 -3.80
C ALA A 112 -8.87 2.29 -3.61
N ARG A 113 -9.74 2.27 -2.60
CA ARG A 113 -10.64 3.39 -2.29
C ARG A 113 -9.90 4.69 -1.91
N TYR A 114 -8.68 4.58 -1.39
CA TYR A 114 -7.89 5.70 -0.87
C TYR A 114 -6.54 5.91 -1.58
N TYR A 115 -6.13 4.96 -2.43
CA TYR A 115 -4.85 5.00 -3.17
C TYR A 115 -5.03 5.27 -4.68
N ASN A 116 -6.27 5.42 -5.14
CA ASN A 116 -6.63 5.64 -6.55
C ASN A 116 -6.50 7.10 -7.02
N THR A 117 -5.88 8.00 -6.25
CA THR A 117 -5.72 9.38 -6.70
C THR A 117 -4.61 9.48 -7.74
N THR A 118 -4.83 10.30 -8.77
CA THR A 118 -3.85 10.54 -9.84
C THR A 118 -2.50 11.00 -9.30
N GLU A 119 -2.49 11.85 -8.27
CA GLU A 119 -1.27 12.35 -7.63
C GLU A 119 -0.44 11.21 -6.99
N ARG A 120 -1.10 10.28 -6.29
CA ARG A 120 -0.41 9.13 -5.68
C ARG A 120 0.15 8.18 -6.73
N MET A 121 -0.59 7.99 -7.83
CA MET A 121 -0.12 7.19 -8.97
C MET A 121 1.06 7.85 -9.66
N ALA A 122 1.01 9.15 -9.94
CA ALA A 122 2.12 9.89 -10.51
C ALA A 122 3.38 9.78 -9.62
N ASN A 123 3.22 9.98 -8.32
CA ASN A 123 4.33 9.82 -7.36
C ASN A 123 4.89 8.38 -7.33
N LEU A 124 4.04 7.36 -7.48
CA LEU A 124 4.48 5.96 -7.55
C LEU A 124 5.27 5.71 -8.84
N PHE A 125 4.76 6.13 -10.00
CA PHE A 125 5.45 5.98 -11.28
C PHE A 125 6.80 6.71 -11.29
N THR A 126 6.87 7.94 -10.77
CA THR A 126 8.13 8.67 -10.63
C THR A 126 9.15 7.91 -9.78
N LYS A 127 8.72 7.27 -8.70
CA LYS A 127 9.63 6.44 -7.88
C LYS A 127 10.11 5.19 -8.64
N ILE A 128 9.22 4.55 -9.39
CA ILE A 128 9.57 3.37 -10.20
C ILE A 128 10.57 3.75 -11.30
N THR A 129 10.30 4.81 -12.06
CA THR A 129 11.21 5.26 -13.14
C THR A 129 12.55 5.73 -12.59
N ASN A 130 12.58 6.43 -11.46
CA ASN A 130 13.83 6.82 -10.81
C ASN A 130 14.67 5.60 -10.41
N GLN A 131 14.05 4.51 -9.94
CA GLN A 131 14.78 3.28 -9.63
C GLN A 131 15.25 2.54 -10.89
N MET A 132 14.45 2.52 -11.96
CA MET A 132 14.90 1.99 -13.25
C MET A 132 16.12 2.75 -13.77
N ILE A 133 16.13 4.09 -13.70
CA ILE A 133 17.27 4.92 -14.07
C ILE A 133 18.50 4.60 -13.21
N THR A 134 18.29 4.40 -11.90
CA THR A 134 19.37 4.05 -10.97
C THR A 134 20.01 2.70 -11.31
N ILE A 135 19.21 1.68 -11.65
CA ILE A 135 19.73 0.38 -12.11
C ILE A 135 20.45 0.52 -13.45
N CYS A 136 19.89 1.26 -14.41
CA CYS A 136 20.56 1.50 -15.69
C CYS A 136 21.93 2.16 -15.48
N LYS A 137 21.99 3.16 -14.60
CA LYS A 137 23.26 3.80 -14.21
C LYS A 137 24.23 2.79 -13.58
N HIS A 138 23.79 2.03 -12.59
CA HIS A 138 24.61 1.00 -11.94
C HIS A 138 25.13 -0.04 -12.95
N CYS A 139 24.29 -0.48 -13.90
CA CYS A 139 24.67 -1.42 -14.95
C CYS A 139 25.84 -0.88 -15.80
N VAL A 140 25.78 0.41 -16.13
CA VAL A 140 26.80 1.07 -16.97
C VAL A 140 28.07 1.40 -16.17
N THR A 141 27.94 2.02 -14.99
CA THR A 141 29.07 2.57 -14.23
C THR A 141 29.58 1.66 -13.10
N GLY A 142 28.87 0.60 -12.74
CA GLY A 142 29.27 -0.32 -11.65
C GLY A 142 29.35 0.35 -10.27
N ASP A 143 28.53 1.38 -10.01
CA ASP A 143 28.59 2.25 -8.82
C ASP A 143 29.86 3.12 -8.65
N GLU A 144 30.73 3.15 -9.66
CA GLU A 144 31.94 3.98 -9.65
C GLU A 144 31.74 5.32 -10.40
N THR A 145 32.80 6.11 -10.50
CA THR A 145 32.80 7.38 -11.26
C THR A 145 32.58 7.12 -12.75
N TYR A 146 31.97 8.08 -13.45
CA TYR A 146 31.69 7.98 -14.90
C TYR A 146 32.95 7.74 -15.75
N GLU A 147 34.13 8.06 -15.21
CA GLU A 147 35.41 7.87 -15.88
C GLU A 147 35.72 6.37 -16.10
N VAL A 148 35.35 5.50 -15.16
CA VAL A 148 35.61 4.05 -15.24
C VAL A 148 34.79 3.38 -16.33
N MET A 149 33.72 4.03 -16.80
CA MET A 149 32.95 3.53 -17.95
C MET A 149 33.80 3.39 -19.21
N TRP A 150 34.75 4.32 -19.41
CA TRP A 150 35.57 4.38 -20.62
C TRP A 150 36.74 3.39 -20.61
N ASP A 151 37.06 2.84 -19.44
CA ASP A 151 38.08 1.81 -19.27
C ASP A 151 37.54 0.38 -19.49
N LYS A 152 36.21 0.22 -19.61
CA LYS A 152 35.54 -1.06 -19.87
C LYS A 152 35.64 -1.45 -21.34
N ASP A 153 35.48 -2.74 -21.60
CA ASP A 153 35.41 -3.26 -22.96
C ASP A 153 34.25 -2.61 -23.76
N PRO A 154 34.51 -2.07 -24.96
CA PRO A 154 33.49 -1.39 -25.75
C PRO A 154 32.30 -2.28 -26.14
N GLU A 155 32.51 -3.59 -26.37
CA GLU A 155 31.42 -4.52 -26.69
C GLU A 155 30.54 -4.77 -25.44
N GLU A 156 31.16 -4.96 -24.28
CA GLU A 156 30.44 -5.11 -23.00
C GLU A 156 29.61 -3.86 -22.68
N LEU A 157 30.20 -2.67 -22.82
CA LEU A 157 29.53 -1.40 -22.61
C LEU A 157 28.34 -1.21 -23.57
N ALA A 158 28.51 -1.57 -24.85
CA ALA A 158 27.43 -1.51 -25.84
C ALA A 158 26.27 -2.44 -25.47
N GLN A 159 26.55 -3.65 -24.97
CA GLN A 159 25.51 -4.58 -24.51
C GLN A 159 24.74 -4.05 -23.29
N HIS A 160 25.42 -3.42 -22.32
CA HIS A 160 24.77 -2.80 -21.18
C HIS A 160 23.88 -1.62 -21.58
N LEU A 161 24.34 -0.77 -22.50
CA LEU A 161 23.56 0.36 -23.02
C LEU A 161 22.34 -0.12 -23.81
N ASP A 162 22.49 -1.13 -24.67
CA ASP A 162 21.38 -1.74 -25.40
C ASP A 162 20.32 -2.34 -24.45
N SER A 163 20.76 -2.99 -23.37
CA SER A 163 19.86 -3.51 -22.33
C SER A 163 19.08 -2.39 -21.62
N CYS A 164 19.72 -1.26 -21.35
CA CYS A 164 19.05 -0.09 -20.77
C CYS A 164 18.05 0.55 -21.74
N LEU A 165 18.39 0.63 -23.03
CA LEU A 165 17.48 1.13 -24.08
C LEU A 165 16.26 0.22 -24.24
N LYS A 166 16.45 -1.09 -24.21
CA LYS A 166 15.37 -2.08 -24.23
C LYS A 166 14.43 -1.92 -23.04
N LEU A 167 14.97 -1.66 -21.83
CA LEU A 167 14.15 -1.39 -20.66
C LEU A 167 13.29 -0.13 -20.84
N ASN A 168 13.89 0.96 -21.34
CA ASN A 168 13.15 2.19 -21.62
C ASN A 168 12.09 2.02 -22.70
N GLY A 169 12.33 1.20 -23.72
CA GLY A 169 11.34 0.89 -24.76
C GLY A 169 10.21 -0.04 -24.29
N ALA A 170 10.45 -0.85 -23.26
CA ALA A 170 9.47 -1.77 -22.69
C ALA A 170 8.53 -1.10 -21.66
N TYR A 171 8.99 -0.03 -21.00
CA TYR A 171 8.22 0.74 -20.03
C TYR A 171 7.19 1.67 -20.70
#